data_AF-X1VHK2-F1
#
_entry.id   AF-X1VHK2-F1
#
_cell.length_a   1.000
_cell.length_b   1.000
_cell.length_c   1.000
_cell.angle_alpha   90.00
_cell.angle_beta   90.00
_cell.angle_gamma   90.00
#
_symmetry.space_group_name_H-M   'P 1'
#
loop_
_entity.id
_entity.type
_entity.pdbx_description
1 polymer ?
#
loop_
_entity_poly.entity_id
_entity_poly.type
_entity_poly.pdbx_seq_one_letter_code
_entity_poly.pdbx_strand_id
1 'polypeptide(L)'
;MLKWKRVLSETLDLNQERLTPILAGMSGKNRVIKKISTTPTADKYLRVYRDAEQIVDFDSFTLDGVVPIIDMDLPLAEGQQCSVGFYNSAGVTTKIEIMIAYEETG
;
A
#
# COMPACT_ATOMS: atom_id res chain seq x y z
N MET A 1 17.67 6.79 -6.89
CA MET A 1 17.84 5.32 -7.08
C MET A 1 16.57 4.64 -6.64
N LEU A 2 16.10 3.62 -7.37
CA LEU A 2 14.93 2.84 -6.97
C LEU A 2 15.26 1.95 -5.76
N LYS A 3 14.44 2.05 -4.73
CA LYS A 3 14.53 1.28 -3.47
C LYS A 3 13.28 0.44 -3.29
N TRP A 4 13.42 -0.71 -2.63
CA TRP A 4 12.34 -1.63 -2.34
C TRP A 4 12.17 -1.84 -0.84
N LYS A 5 10.92 -1.92 -0.38
CA LYS A 5 10.58 -2.19 1.01
C LYS A 5 9.43 -3.19 1.06
N ARG A 6 9.48 -4.11 2.03
CA ARG A 6 8.37 -4.98 2.39
C ARG A 6 7.79 -4.57 3.74
N VAL A 7 6.47 -4.58 3.83
CA VAL A 7 5.72 -4.41 5.08
C VAL A 7 4.61 -5.46 5.14
N LEU A 8 4.16 -5.78 6.35
CA LEU A 8 2.94 -6.56 6.55
C LEU A 8 1.81 -5.60 6.86
N SER A 9 0.62 -5.89 6.33
CA SER A 9 -0.59 -5.22 6.78
C SER A 9 -0.83 -5.44 8.28
N GLU A 10 -1.73 -4.66 8.84
CA GLU A 10 -2.37 -5.04 10.09
C GLU A 10 -3.19 -6.32 9.94
N THR A 11 -3.52 -6.95 11.07
CA THR A 11 -4.45 -8.08 11.09
C THR A 11 -5.78 -7.65 10.48
N LEU A 12 -6.29 -8.45 9.55
CA LEU A 12 -7.53 -8.12 8.86
C LEU A 12 -8.72 -8.43 9.75
N ASP A 13 -9.74 -7.56 9.68
CA ASP A 13 -11.00 -7.72 10.39
C ASP A 13 -12.14 -7.70 9.36
N LEU A 14 -13.21 -8.46 9.62
CA LEU A 14 -14.35 -8.51 8.71
C LEU A 14 -15.03 -7.15 8.63
N ASN A 15 -15.26 -6.66 7.41
CA ASN A 15 -15.90 -5.39 7.08
C ASN A 15 -15.24 -4.17 7.73
N GLN A 16 -13.96 -4.29 8.10
CA GLN A 16 -13.18 -3.23 8.71
C GLN A 16 -11.87 -3.08 7.97
N GLU A 17 -11.30 -1.88 8.08
CA GLU A 17 -10.02 -1.54 7.49
C GLU A 17 -9.09 -1.02 8.59
N ARG A 18 -7.87 -1.51 8.58
CA ARG A 18 -6.78 -1.03 9.43
C ARG A 18 -5.64 -0.57 8.56
N LEU A 19 -5.16 0.64 8.83
CA LEU A 19 -4.10 1.27 8.05
C LEU A 19 -2.73 0.91 8.60
N THR A 20 -1.83 0.52 7.71
CA THR A 20 -0.41 0.31 7.98
C THR A 20 0.40 1.42 7.31
N PRO A 21 1.22 2.17 8.06
CA PRO A 21 2.15 3.15 7.48
C PRO A 21 3.20 2.46 6.61
N ILE A 22 3.39 2.92 5.37
CA ILE A 22 4.31 2.27 4.42
C ILE A 22 5.55 3.11 4.11
N LEU A 23 5.38 4.43 3.97
CA LEU A 23 6.45 5.36 3.69
C LEU A 23 6.04 6.76 4.15
N ALA A 24 6.97 7.51 4.74
CA ALA A 24 6.77 8.91 5.10
C ALA A 24 7.74 9.78 4.31
N GLY A 25 7.30 11.00 3.97
CA GLY A 25 8.20 12.04 3.50
C GLY A 25 9.12 12.50 4.64
N MET A 26 10.35 12.89 4.29
CA MET A 26 11.40 13.19 5.27
C MET A 26 12.15 14.45 4.84
N SER A 27 12.53 15.28 5.81
CA SER A 27 13.30 16.49 5.54
C SER A 27 14.59 16.19 4.77
N GLY A 28 14.87 17.00 3.76
CA GLY A 28 16.05 16.84 2.89
C GLY A 28 16.01 15.61 1.97
N LYS A 29 14.90 14.86 1.90
CA LYS A 29 14.73 13.72 0.99
C LYS A 29 13.48 13.90 0.14
N ASN A 30 13.64 13.77 -1.18
CA ASN A 30 12.51 13.69 -2.09
C ASN A 30 12.16 12.22 -2.31
N ARG A 31 11.05 11.77 -1.73
CA ARG A 31 10.54 10.40 -1.88
C ARG A 31 9.35 10.37 -2.83
N VAL A 32 9.40 9.45 -3.79
CA VAL A 32 8.29 9.22 -4.74
C VAL A 32 7.99 7.74 -4.79
N ILE A 33 6.78 7.33 -4.42
CA ILE A 33 6.35 5.93 -4.59
C ILE A 33 6.07 5.71 -6.07
N LYS A 34 6.70 4.67 -6.61
CA LYS A 34 6.61 4.28 -8.03
C LYS A 34 5.79 3.03 -8.26
N LYS A 35 5.78 2.09 -7.30
CA LYS A 35 5.01 0.86 -7.41
C LYS A 35 4.51 0.40 -6.04
N ILE A 36 3.31 -0.18 -6.02
CA ILE A 36 2.79 -0.95 -4.89
C ILE A 36 2.35 -2.31 -5.40
N SER A 37 2.64 -3.36 -4.64
CA SER A 37 2.25 -4.73 -4.96
C SER A 37 1.84 -5.47 -3.69
N THR A 38 0.96 -6.46 -3.83
CA THR A 38 0.42 -7.24 -2.73
C THR A 38 0.23 -8.70 -3.14
N THR A 39 0.21 -9.61 -2.17
CA THR A 39 -0.32 -10.96 -2.40
C THR A 39 -1.79 -10.87 -2.84
N PRO A 40 -2.15 -11.46 -3.99
CA PRO A 40 -3.52 -11.42 -4.48
C PRO A 40 -4.43 -12.28 -3.60
N THR A 41 -5.49 -11.67 -3.09
CA THR A 41 -6.36 -12.32 -2.11
C THR A 41 -7.82 -12.01 -2.42
N ALA A 42 -8.63 -13.06 -2.62
CA ALA A 42 -10.05 -12.90 -2.92
C ALA A 42 -10.78 -12.10 -1.84
N ASP A 43 -11.75 -11.30 -2.26
CA ASP A 43 -12.61 -10.49 -1.40
C ASP A 43 -11.82 -9.50 -0.53
N LYS A 44 -10.70 -8.98 -1.05
CA LYS A 44 -9.87 -7.94 -0.42
C LYS A 44 -9.58 -6.83 -1.41
N TYR A 45 -9.84 -5.61 -0.99
CA TYR A 45 -9.54 -4.42 -1.78
C TYR A 45 -8.36 -3.70 -1.15
N LEU A 46 -7.26 -3.60 -1.89
CA LEU A 46 -6.11 -2.79 -1.50
C LEU A 46 -6.49 -1.33 -1.64
N ARG A 47 -6.29 -0.57 -0.56
CA ARG A 47 -6.52 0.86 -0.53
C ARG A 47 -5.26 1.57 -0.10
N VAL A 48 -4.99 2.70 -0.76
CA VAL A 48 -3.81 3.51 -0.49
C VAL A 48 -4.26 4.90 -0.10
N TYR A 49 -3.67 5.40 0.97
CA TYR A 49 -3.95 6.70 1.54
C TYR A 49 -2.68 7.55 1.53
N ARG A 50 -2.83 8.82 1.17
CA ARG A 50 -1.86 9.85 1.55
C ARG A 50 -2.52 10.71 2.61
N ASP A 51 -1.92 10.70 3.79
CA ASP A 51 -2.45 11.28 5.02
C ASP A 51 -3.82 10.68 5.35
N ALA A 52 -4.93 11.33 4.97
CA ALA A 52 -6.31 10.83 5.16
C ALA A 52 -7.09 10.66 3.84
N GLU A 53 -6.50 11.04 2.70
CA GLU A 53 -7.16 10.96 1.40
C GLU A 53 -6.92 9.60 0.77
N GLN A 54 -8.00 8.89 0.45
CA GLN A 54 -7.93 7.65 -0.32
C GLN A 54 -7.67 7.98 -1.79
N ILE A 55 -6.56 7.49 -2.31
CA ILE A 55 -6.12 7.73 -3.70
C ILE A 55 -6.17 6.48 -4.58
N VAL A 56 -6.29 5.30 -3.96
CA VAL A 56 -6.46 4.01 -4.64
C VAL A 56 -7.54 3.21 -3.92
N ASP A 57 -8.42 2.58 -4.70
CA ASP A 57 -9.30 1.48 -4.29
C ASP A 57 -9.23 0.42 -5.40
N PHE A 58 -8.58 -0.70 -5.13
CA PHE A 58 -8.28 -1.72 -6.14
C PHE A 58 -8.56 -3.11 -5.59
N ASP A 59 -9.30 -3.93 -6.33
CA ASP A 59 -9.49 -5.35 -5.99
C ASP A 59 -8.14 -6.07 -6.09
N SER A 60 -7.64 -6.55 -4.95
CA SER A 60 -6.31 -7.17 -4.88
C SER A 60 -6.26 -8.53 -5.58
N PHE A 61 -7.41 -9.14 -5.88
CA PHE A 61 -7.48 -10.39 -6.63
C PHE A 61 -7.72 -10.10 -8.11
N THR A 62 -6.65 -10.14 -8.91
CA THR A 62 -6.82 -10.18 -10.37
C THR A 62 -7.48 -11.51 -10.76
N LEU A 63 -8.25 -11.52 -11.85
CA LEU A 63 -9.02 -12.69 -12.33
C LEU A 63 -8.21 -13.99 -12.49
N ASP A 64 -6.89 -13.90 -12.56
CA ASP A 64 -5.93 -14.99 -12.74
C ASP A 64 -5.05 -15.27 -11.50
N GLY A 65 -5.26 -14.54 -10.39
CA GLY A 65 -4.45 -14.67 -9.18
C GLY A 65 -2.99 -14.25 -9.36
N VAL A 66 -2.67 -13.49 -10.41
CA VAL A 66 -1.34 -12.90 -10.61
C VAL A 66 -1.11 -11.80 -9.59
N VAL A 67 0.13 -11.69 -9.11
CA VAL A 67 0.54 -10.63 -8.19
C VAL A 67 0.33 -9.26 -8.85
N PRO A 68 -0.60 -8.41 -8.35
CA PRO A 68 -0.81 -7.10 -8.93
C PRO A 68 0.42 -6.20 -8.69
N ILE A 69 0.78 -5.43 -9.71
CA ILE A 69 1.76 -4.34 -9.61
C ILE A 69 1.04 -3.07 -10.06
N ILE A 70 0.76 -2.18 -9.10
CA ILE A 70 0.13 -0.89 -9.33
C ILE A 70 1.24 0.13 -9.57
N ASP A 71 1.29 0.69 -10.78
CA ASP A 71 2.18 1.81 -11.08
C ASP A 71 1.67 3.09 -10.42
N MET A 72 2.60 3.85 -9.83
CA MET A 72 2.33 5.04 -9.04
C MET A 72 3.27 6.17 -9.47
N ASP A 73 2.84 7.41 -9.23
CA ASP A 73 3.72 8.58 -9.21
C ASP A 73 3.33 9.47 -8.04
N LEU A 74 3.54 8.95 -6.82
CA LEU A 74 3.08 9.59 -5.59
C LEU A 74 4.27 10.25 -4.86
N PRO A 75 4.50 11.57 -5.03
CA PRO A 75 5.46 12.28 -4.22
C PRO A 75 4.97 12.42 -2.78
N LEU A 76 5.90 12.34 -1.83
CA LEU A 76 5.67 12.57 -0.40
C LEU A 76 6.53 13.74 0.08
N ALA A 77 5.87 14.85 0.41
CA ALA A 77 6.52 16.00 1.05
C ALA A 77 6.84 15.71 2.52
N GLU A 78 7.71 16.53 3.13
CA GLU A 78 8.01 16.45 4.56
C GLU A 78 6.72 16.54 5.39
N GLY A 79 6.58 15.62 6.35
CA GLY A 79 5.38 15.53 7.20
C GLY A 79 4.25 14.69 6.61
N GLN A 80 4.27 14.37 5.31
CA GLN A 80 3.26 13.49 4.71
C GLN A 80 3.54 12.01 4.97
N GLN A 81 2.48 11.24 5.12
CA GLN A 81 2.57 9.79 5.30
C GLN A 81 1.70 9.07 4.27
N CYS A 82 2.28 8.07 3.61
CA CYS A 82 1.54 7.10 2.85
C CYS A 82 1.26 5.86 3.71
N SER A 83 0.00 5.44 3.72
CA SER A 83 -0.46 4.25 4.43
C SER A 83 -1.31 3.39 3.49
N VAL A 84 -1.42 2.11 3.82
CA VAL A 84 -2.23 1.16 3.05
C VAL A 84 -3.14 0.40 3.99
N GLY A 85 -4.31 0.04 3.49
CA GLY A 85 -5.24 -0.83 4.18
C GLY A 85 -5.82 -1.86 3.22
N PHE A 86 -6.48 -2.85 3.80
CA PHE A 86 -7.34 -3.75 3.04
C PHE A 86 -8.74 -3.61 3.58
N TYR A 87 -9.68 -3.29 2.68
CA TYR A 87 -11.07 -3.55 2.97
C TYR A 87 -11.33 -5.05 2.78
N ASN A 88 -11.74 -5.71 3.85
CA ASN A 88 -11.92 -7.14 3.89
C ASN A 88 -13.40 -7.52 3.98
N SER A 89 -13.96 -8.01 2.89
CA SER A 89 -15.34 -8.52 2.85
C SER A 89 -15.45 -10.02 3.17
N ALA A 90 -14.35 -10.68 3.55
CA ALA A 90 -14.35 -12.08 4.00
C ALA A 90 -13.98 -12.23 5.48
N GLY A 91 -14.26 -13.39 6.06
CA GLY A 91 -13.90 -13.70 7.45
C GLY A 91 -12.41 -14.04 7.69
N VAL A 92 -11.56 -13.95 6.67
CA VAL A 92 -10.12 -14.28 6.78
C VAL A 92 -9.36 -13.13 7.44
N THR A 93 -8.56 -13.44 8.46
CA THR A 93 -7.90 -12.43 9.32
C THR A 93 -6.38 -12.37 9.16
N THR A 94 -5.82 -13.13 8.22
CA THR A 94 -4.36 -13.20 8.02
C THR A 94 -3.80 -11.90 7.45
N LYS A 95 -2.65 -11.47 7.96
CA LYS A 95 -1.90 -10.31 7.45
C LYS A 95 -1.44 -10.56 6.00
N ILE A 96 -1.41 -9.51 5.21
CA ILE A 96 -0.99 -9.55 3.80
C ILE A 96 0.37 -8.87 3.64
N GLU A 97 1.25 -9.47 2.83
CA GLU A 97 2.53 -8.87 2.46
C GLU A 97 2.33 -7.78 1.41
N ILE A 98 2.97 -6.64 1.61
CA ILE A 98 2.90 -5.47 0.74
C ILE A 98 4.31 -5.04 0.39
N MET A 99 4.56 -4.91 -0.91
CA MET A 99 5.82 -4.47 -1.48
C MET A 99 5.66 -3.06 -2.02
N ILE A 100 6.59 -2.17 -1.67
CA ILE A 100 6.63 -0.80 -2.19
C ILE A 100 7.97 -0.56 -2.87
N ALA A 101 7.92 -0.03 -4.09
CA ALA A 101 9.08 0.53 -4.77
C ALA A 101 9.00 2.06 -4.73
N TYR A 102 10.07 2.71 -4.32
CA TYR A 102 10.12 4.17 -4.24
C TYR A 102 11.49 4.70 -4.68
N GLU A 103 11.49 5.89 -5.26
CA GLU A 103 12.71 6.65 -5.51
C GLU A 103 12.99 7.57 -4.34
N GLU A 104 14.28 7.74 -4.04
CA GLU A 104 14.75 8.71 -3.07
C GLU A 104 15.96 9.46 -3.64
N THR A 105 15.95 10.78 -3.51
CA THR A 105 17.05 11.68 -3.86
C THR A 105 17.24 12.75 -2.79
N GLY A 106 18.45 13.32 -2.72
CA GLY A 106 18.92 14.16 -1.60
C GLY A 106 19.62 13.32 -0.55
#